data_AF-A0A1M2ZIP9-F1
#
_entry.id   AF-A0A1M2ZIP9-F1
#
_cell.length_a   1.000
_cell.length_b   1.000
_cell.length_c   1.000
_cell.angle_alpha   90.00
_cell.angle_beta   90.00
_cell.angle_gamma   90.00
#
_symmetry.space_group_name_H-M   'P 1'
#
loop_
_entity.id
_entity.type
_entity.pdbx_description
1 polymer ?
#
loop_
_entity_poly.entity_id
_entity_poly.type
_entity_poly.pdbx_seq_one_letter_code
_entity_poly.pdbx_strand_id
1 'polypeptide(L)'
;MKRFAWVKMLVFVLGLSVLFTSCTTAKKSSSVMTTKALEETEITDTNEIQRIWKDYIFDTIATLGNSKPFNQPSEIEPAYLAGYCGNLYVRENGLTDLKQEESYYQFPLKTALHYAKRYFNLSSIDVAGLEADIYDPKRQVFLLNLGNIETAGFYNERKIWDIDVAKITHSENGIYKVYLNDYKDRESTIVERTFLYTMKQNPDKSLVFLSGKKEWINNQFVSLKGNFTKLNEIKNFEEELKDYCLSNSVGDKQLLYTPYLTKNTCSVMLYNSKTKSVEKKITISGENDDDDEFYGLSLFKDKFIVKLSNKMLVYDWNLTELKTIALPQILKDCYKNKHYKDGIVEYGGYDIAKDLKTIVFTDAEGIKQIDVNSKKWVLLSKTKPEMHASPRYVCNETKILTTILGYEEAKGYALTDVVEKKMKTYISGDDPVFQNYNENGILSINTWQNGKNKSIYTDFKTGKTTDIILDKTGDTGVRRNSNQCDTGKNYAAFVTVESGGNDRINTEYHLNRIDLKTLKIEYDVVTCKAADISIMNVYDDGSVLFHYNYNPSESGVCISGKALTK
;
A
#
# COMPACT_ATOMS: atom_id res chain seq x y z
N MET A 1 -33.06 40.51 14.71
CA MET A 1 -33.34 40.48 16.18
C MET A 1 -32.17 39.79 16.87
N LYS A 2 -31.50 40.49 17.80
CA LYS A 2 -30.48 40.07 18.82
C LYS A 2 -29.31 39.19 18.32
N ARG A 3 -28.11 39.69 17.98
CA ARG A 3 -27.02 40.32 18.80
C ARG A 3 -26.74 39.62 20.13
N PHE A 4 -25.53 39.09 20.31
CA PHE A 4 -24.59 39.26 21.46
C PHE A 4 -23.34 38.38 21.18
N ALA A 5 -22.16 38.59 21.77
CA ALA A 5 -21.27 39.74 21.92
C ALA A 5 -19.93 39.13 22.36
N TRP A 6 -18.84 39.78 21.97
CA TRP A 6 -17.47 39.49 22.42
C TRP A 6 -17.27 39.83 23.90
N VAL A 7 -16.35 39.12 24.58
CA VAL A 7 -15.50 39.69 25.63
C VAL A 7 -14.06 39.16 25.49
N LYS A 8 -13.12 40.09 25.33
CA LYS A 8 -11.67 39.97 25.58
C LYS A 8 -11.38 40.46 27.00
N MET A 9 -10.42 39.85 27.71
CA MET A 9 -9.40 40.53 28.54
C MET A 9 -8.40 39.48 29.07
N LEU A 10 -7.10 39.51 28.77
CA LEU A 10 -5.97 40.40 29.16
C LEU A 10 -5.29 40.02 30.49
N VAL A 11 -4.15 39.34 30.35
CA VAL A 11 -2.83 39.44 31.04
C VAL A 11 -2.77 39.87 32.52
N PHE A 12 -2.10 39.07 33.35
CA PHE A 12 -1.19 39.56 34.39
C PHE A 12 0.06 38.67 34.51
N VAL A 13 1.22 39.29 34.37
CA VAL A 13 2.57 38.78 34.69
C VAL A 13 3.07 39.59 35.90
N LEU A 14 3.68 38.92 36.87
CA LEU A 14 4.61 39.37 37.95
C LEU A 14 4.40 38.39 39.13
N GLY A 15 5.38 37.82 39.83
CA GLY A 15 6.83 37.99 39.91
C GLY A 15 7.25 37.40 41.27
N LEU A 16 8.40 36.70 41.30
CA LEU A 16 9.28 36.35 42.44
C LEU A 16 8.69 36.18 43.86
N SER A 17 8.97 35.04 44.49
CA SER A 17 10.01 34.97 45.55
C SER A 17 10.19 33.54 46.11
N VAL A 18 11.45 33.16 46.22
CA VAL A 18 11.98 31.98 46.92
C VAL A 18 11.88 32.25 48.42
N LEU A 19 11.32 31.31 49.18
CA LEU A 19 11.59 31.18 50.62
C LEU A 19 11.75 29.70 50.97
N PHE A 20 13.00 29.35 51.29
CA PHE A 20 13.38 28.12 51.96
C PHE A 20 12.78 28.12 53.37
N THR A 21 11.99 27.11 53.70
CA THR A 21 11.92 26.58 55.07
C THR A 21 11.76 25.07 55.01
N SER A 22 12.80 24.38 55.44
CA SER A 22 12.80 22.97 55.78
C SER A 22 11.77 22.67 56.86
N CYS A 23 10.91 21.68 56.63
CA CYS A 23 10.26 20.95 57.72
C CYS A 23 10.02 19.50 57.30
N THR A 24 10.87 18.62 57.83
CA THR A 24 10.61 17.25 58.27
C THR A 24 9.68 16.37 57.41
N THR A 25 10.35 15.42 56.76
CA THR A 25 9.88 14.10 56.31
C THR A 25 8.63 13.55 57.04
N ALA A 26 7.50 13.54 56.35
CA ALA A 26 6.47 12.53 56.52
C ALA A 26 6.56 11.57 55.32
N LYS A 27 7.13 10.38 55.55
CA LYS A 27 7.08 9.25 54.62
C LYS A 27 5.60 8.90 54.36
N LYS A 28 5.03 9.41 53.27
CA LYS A 28 3.90 8.73 52.62
C LYS A 28 4.49 7.48 51.98
N SER A 29 4.19 6.32 52.54
CA SER A 29 4.43 5.05 51.87
C SER A 29 3.62 5.05 50.58
N SER A 30 4.26 5.35 49.46
CA SER A 30 3.78 4.90 48.17
C SER A 30 3.92 3.39 48.19
N SER A 31 2.84 2.69 48.53
CA SER A 31 2.71 1.27 48.24
C SER A 31 2.83 1.14 46.73
N VAL A 32 4.03 0.86 46.26
CA VAL A 32 4.24 0.22 44.97
C VAL A 32 3.45 -1.08 45.08
N MET A 33 2.26 -1.12 44.49
CA MET A 33 1.59 -2.38 44.20
C MET A 33 2.48 -3.08 43.18
N THR A 34 3.49 -3.80 43.66
CA THR A 34 4.04 -4.95 42.97
C THR A 34 2.88 -5.91 42.80
N THR A 35 2.18 -5.82 41.67
CA THR A 35 1.33 -6.90 41.17
C THR A 35 2.22 -8.13 41.09
N LYS A 36 2.07 -9.03 42.06
CA LYS A 36 2.68 -10.36 42.02
C LYS A 36 2.29 -10.95 40.67
N ALA A 37 3.26 -11.24 39.80
CA ALA A 37 2.99 -11.94 38.55
C ALA A 37 2.24 -13.22 38.94
N LEU A 38 1.05 -13.42 38.37
CA LEU A 38 0.26 -14.62 38.61
C LEU A 38 1.10 -15.81 38.17
N GLU A 39 1.15 -16.87 38.98
CA GLU A 39 1.80 -18.10 38.57
C GLU A 39 1.03 -18.70 37.38
N GLU A 40 1.76 -18.92 36.29
CA GLU A 40 1.24 -19.51 35.06
C GLU A 40 1.75 -20.95 34.97
N THR A 41 0.82 -21.89 34.92
CA THR A 41 1.09 -23.31 34.71
C THR A 41 0.92 -23.66 33.24
N GLU A 42 1.87 -24.38 32.68
CA GLU A 42 1.77 -24.91 31.32
C GLU A 42 0.81 -26.09 31.26
N ILE A 43 -0.05 -26.11 30.24
CA ILE A 43 -0.97 -27.22 30.00
C ILE A 43 -0.24 -28.27 29.16
N THR A 44 -0.06 -29.46 29.71
CA THR A 44 0.58 -30.60 29.02
C THR A 44 -0.41 -31.71 28.64
N ASP A 45 -1.68 -31.60 29.05
CA ASP A 45 -2.72 -32.56 28.66
C ASP A 45 -3.08 -32.38 27.18
N THR A 46 -2.72 -33.37 26.37
CA THR A 46 -2.93 -33.34 24.93
C THR A 46 -4.39 -33.26 24.52
N ASN A 47 -5.32 -33.81 25.33
CA ASN A 47 -6.75 -33.73 25.04
C ASN A 47 -7.27 -32.31 25.23
N GLU A 48 -6.82 -31.63 26.29
CA GLU A 48 -7.17 -30.24 26.55
C GLU A 48 -6.57 -29.29 25.49
N ILE A 49 -5.31 -29.50 25.10
CA ILE A 49 -4.68 -28.74 24.01
C ILE A 49 -5.47 -28.94 22.71
N GLN A 50 -5.81 -30.19 22.38
CA GLN A 50 -6.56 -30.52 21.16
C GLN A 50 -7.96 -29.91 21.15
N ARG A 51 -8.63 -29.85 22.32
CA ARG A 51 -9.92 -29.19 22.50
C ARG A 51 -9.80 -27.69 22.25
N ILE A 52 -8.83 -27.02 22.88
CA ILE A 52 -8.60 -25.59 22.69
C ILE A 52 -8.28 -25.28 21.22
N TRP A 53 -7.46 -26.11 20.58
CA TRP A 53 -7.14 -25.98 19.16
C TRP A 53 -8.39 -26.04 18.28
N LYS A 54 -9.20 -27.10 18.41
CA LYS A 54 -10.39 -27.32 17.57
C LYS A 54 -11.51 -26.31 17.81
N ASP A 55 -11.78 -26.01 19.07
CA ASP A 55 -12.98 -25.28 19.46
C ASP A 55 -12.76 -23.76 19.42
N TYR A 56 -11.51 -23.29 19.53
CA TYR A 56 -11.20 -21.87 19.65
C TYR A 56 -10.20 -21.38 18.62
N ILE A 57 -9.12 -22.11 18.36
CA ILE A 57 -7.94 -21.54 17.71
C ILE A 57 -7.89 -21.77 16.20
N PHE A 58 -8.24 -22.96 15.72
CA PHE A 58 -8.04 -23.32 14.31
C PHE A 58 -8.70 -22.30 13.35
N ASP A 59 -9.94 -21.89 13.63
CA ASP A 59 -10.63 -20.91 12.79
C ASP A 59 -10.06 -19.50 12.87
N THR A 60 -9.26 -19.19 13.90
CA THR A 60 -8.59 -17.89 13.99
C THR A 60 -7.60 -17.71 12.84
N ILE A 61 -6.98 -18.78 12.33
CA ILE A 61 -5.90 -18.70 11.33
C ILE A 61 -6.33 -17.93 10.08
N ALA A 62 -7.43 -18.35 9.44
CA ALA A 62 -7.94 -17.72 8.22
C ALA A 62 -8.81 -16.47 8.50
N THR A 63 -9.10 -16.16 9.77
CA THR A 63 -10.02 -15.07 10.16
C THR A 63 -9.29 -14.03 11.02
N LEU A 64 -9.30 -14.17 12.35
CA LEU A 64 -8.68 -13.22 13.28
C LEU A 64 -7.15 -13.06 13.07
N GLY A 65 -6.47 -14.09 12.56
CA GLY A 65 -5.06 -14.07 12.22
C GLY A 65 -4.75 -13.13 11.05
N ASN A 66 -5.75 -12.90 10.18
CA ASN A 66 -5.69 -11.95 9.08
C ASN A 66 -6.08 -10.52 9.52
N SER A 67 -6.80 -10.35 10.63
CA SER A 67 -7.10 -9.02 11.18
C SER A 67 -5.87 -8.36 11.81
N LYS A 68 -5.99 -7.06 12.11
CA LYS A 68 -5.05 -6.37 13.00
C LYS A 68 -5.08 -6.97 14.41
N PRO A 69 -3.96 -6.87 15.17
CA PRO A 69 -3.96 -7.19 16.60
C PRO A 69 -5.02 -6.39 17.35
N PHE A 70 -5.61 -7.00 18.38
CA PHE A 70 -6.65 -6.38 19.19
C PHE A 70 -6.36 -6.56 20.68
N ASN A 71 -6.53 -5.49 21.46
CA ASN A 71 -6.40 -5.51 22.92
C ASN A 71 -7.72 -5.84 23.62
N GLN A 72 -8.84 -5.73 22.91
CA GLN A 72 -10.18 -6.10 23.35
C GLN A 72 -11.03 -6.53 22.14
N PRO A 73 -12.05 -7.40 22.30
CA PRO A 73 -12.75 -7.94 21.15
C PRO A 73 -13.54 -6.94 20.30
N SER A 74 -13.94 -5.80 20.87
CA SER A 74 -14.65 -4.75 20.12
C SER A 74 -13.78 -4.04 19.08
N GLU A 75 -12.46 -4.25 19.11
CA GLU A 75 -11.52 -3.73 18.11
C GLU A 75 -11.37 -4.65 16.90
N ILE A 76 -11.93 -5.87 16.95
CA ILE A 76 -11.85 -6.83 15.84
C ILE A 76 -12.68 -6.29 14.68
N GLU A 77 -12.07 -6.26 13.50
CA GLU A 77 -12.75 -5.88 12.26
C GLU A 77 -13.98 -6.79 12.01
N PRO A 78 -15.16 -6.20 11.75
CA PRO A 78 -16.43 -6.93 11.71
C PRO A 78 -16.48 -8.10 10.73
N ALA A 79 -15.85 -7.96 9.56
CA ALA A 79 -15.81 -8.99 8.53
C ALA A 79 -15.04 -10.24 9.00
N TYR A 80 -13.88 -10.06 9.64
CA TYR A 80 -13.10 -11.18 10.19
C TYR A 80 -13.79 -11.81 11.41
N LEU A 81 -14.45 -11.02 12.25
CA LEU A 81 -15.27 -11.53 13.35
C LEU A 81 -16.45 -12.38 12.83
N ALA A 82 -17.17 -11.89 11.81
CA ALA A 82 -18.26 -12.61 11.17
C ALA A 82 -17.78 -13.90 10.50
N GLY A 83 -16.63 -13.87 9.83
CA GLY A 83 -15.98 -15.06 9.26
C GLY A 83 -15.68 -16.13 10.31
N TYR A 84 -15.10 -15.74 11.46
CA TYR A 84 -14.84 -16.66 12.56
C TYR A 84 -16.14 -17.29 13.10
N CYS A 85 -17.15 -16.45 13.36
CA CYS A 85 -18.48 -16.91 13.78
C CYS A 85 -19.14 -17.84 12.75
N GLY A 86 -18.99 -17.54 11.46
CA GLY A 86 -19.54 -18.33 10.36
C GLY A 86 -18.91 -19.72 10.28
N ASN A 87 -17.58 -19.83 10.38
CA ASN A 87 -16.90 -21.12 10.37
C ASN A 87 -17.33 -22.01 11.54
N LEU A 88 -17.47 -21.44 12.73
CA LEU A 88 -17.98 -22.16 13.91
C LEU A 88 -19.43 -22.60 13.72
N TYR A 89 -20.28 -21.73 13.19
CA TYR A 89 -21.67 -22.07 12.88
C TYR A 89 -21.76 -23.27 11.94
N VAL A 90 -20.98 -23.27 10.86
CA VAL A 90 -21.06 -24.34 9.86
C VAL A 90 -20.47 -25.65 10.39
N ARG A 91 -19.48 -25.62 11.29
CA ARG A 91 -19.04 -26.85 11.98
C ARG A 91 -20.14 -27.48 12.83
N GLU A 92 -20.93 -26.64 13.51
CA GLU A 92 -21.99 -27.10 14.39
C GLU A 92 -23.26 -27.52 13.64
N ASN A 93 -23.59 -26.84 12.53
CA ASN A 93 -24.91 -26.94 11.88
C ASN A 93 -24.85 -27.33 10.39
N GLY A 94 -23.67 -27.33 9.77
CA GLY A 94 -23.52 -27.43 8.32
C GLY A 94 -23.97 -26.18 7.57
N LEU A 95 -24.02 -26.28 6.23
CA LEU A 95 -24.38 -25.17 5.33
C LEU A 95 -25.87 -25.11 4.99
N THR A 96 -26.63 -26.15 5.32
CA THR A 96 -27.99 -26.40 4.81
C THR A 96 -28.96 -25.24 5.05
N ASP A 97 -28.84 -24.57 6.20
CA ASP A 97 -29.74 -23.48 6.60
C ASP A 97 -29.27 -22.10 6.13
N LEU A 98 -28.11 -22.01 5.46
CA LEU A 98 -27.60 -20.78 4.88
C LEU A 98 -28.01 -20.68 3.42
N LYS A 99 -28.62 -19.54 3.05
CA LYS A 99 -28.92 -19.25 1.66
C LYS A 99 -27.62 -18.94 0.92
N GLN A 100 -27.37 -19.63 -0.19
CA GLN A 100 -26.28 -19.32 -1.10
C GLN A 100 -26.71 -18.29 -2.14
N GLU A 101 -25.84 -17.33 -2.43
CA GLU A 101 -25.97 -16.33 -3.49
C GLU A 101 -24.62 -16.28 -4.23
N GLU A 102 -24.61 -16.79 -5.45
CA GLU A 102 -23.40 -17.02 -6.24
C GLU A 102 -22.35 -17.87 -5.47
N SER A 103 -21.17 -17.31 -5.19
CA SER A 103 -20.08 -17.98 -4.45
C SER A 103 -20.11 -17.72 -2.94
N TYR A 104 -21.10 -16.98 -2.44
CA TYR A 104 -21.20 -16.55 -1.04
C TYR A 104 -22.42 -17.13 -0.33
N TYR A 105 -22.32 -17.28 0.98
CA TYR A 105 -23.41 -17.65 1.87
C TYR A 105 -23.87 -16.43 2.67
N GLN A 106 -25.19 -16.26 2.76
CA GLN A 106 -25.81 -15.23 3.59
C GLN A 106 -25.77 -15.65 5.05
N PHE A 107 -24.90 -15.03 5.84
CA PHE A 107 -24.75 -15.29 7.28
C PHE A 107 -25.44 -14.19 8.10
N PRO A 108 -26.58 -14.46 8.76
CA PRO A 108 -27.36 -13.42 9.43
C PRO A 108 -26.62 -12.73 10.57
N LEU A 109 -26.73 -11.40 10.68
CA LEU A 109 -26.14 -10.61 11.77
C LEU A 109 -26.57 -11.13 13.14
N LYS A 110 -27.84 -11.54 13.29
CA LYS A 110 -28.34 -12.12 14.55
C LYS A 110 -27.60 -13.41 14.92
N THR A 111 -27.28 -14.25 13.95
CA THR A 111 -26.49 -15.47 14.15
C THR A 111 -25.05 -15.11 14.47
N ALA A 112 -24.45 -14.18 13.73
CA ALA A 112 -23.11 -13.67 14.04
C ALA A 112 -23.01 -13.14 15.49
N LEU A 113 -24.01 -12.39 15.95
CA LEU A 113 -24.09 -11.87 17.33
C LEU A 113 -24.20 -12.97 18.38
N HIS A 114 -24.91 -14.07 18.08
CA HIS A 114 -24.98 -15.21 19.00
C HIS A 114 -23.59 -15.82 19.25
N TYR A 115 -22.82 -16.05 18.19
CA TYR A 115 -21.45 -16.57 18.30
C TYR A 115 -20.49 -15.51 18.86
N ALA A 116 -20.62 -14.25 18.48
CA ALA A 116 -19.81 -13.16 19.02
C ALA A 116 -20.03 -13.01 20.55
N LYS A 117 -21.25 -13.19 21.04
CA LYS A 117 -21.53 -13.23 22.47
C LYS A 117 -20.87 -14.43 23.14
N ARG A 118 -20.95 -15.61 22.54
CA ARG A 118 -20.41 -16.87 23.08
C ARG A 118 -18.88 -16.87 23.18
N TYR A 119 -18.19 -16.37 22.17
CA TYR A 119 -16.71 -16.47 22.07
C TYR A 119 -15.98 -15.18 22.43
N PHE A 120 -16.65 -14.03 22.42
CA PHE A 120 -16.01 -12.71 22.64
C PHE A 120 -16.76 -11.83 23.65
N ASN A 121 -17.86 -12.32 24.22
CA ASN A 121 -18.73 -11.59 25.15
C ASN A 121 -19.30 -10.26 24.56
N LEU A 122 -19.36 -10.13 23.23
CA LEU A 122 -19.88 -8.95 22.55
C LEU A 122 -21.41 -8.95 22.48
N SER A 123 -22.03 -7.79 22.71
CA SER A 123 -23.48 -7.59 22.55
C SER A 123 -23.88 -6.93 21.24
N SER A 124 -22.91 -6.45 20.46
CA SER A 124 -23.09 -5.76 19.19
C SER A 124 -21.87 -5.97 18.30
N ILE A 125 -22.07 -5.89 16.98
CA ILE A 125 -21.03 -5.84 15.96
C ILE A 125 -21.27 -4.54 15.20
N ASP A 126 -20.25 -3.68 15.12
CA ASP A 126 -20.37 -2.43 14.37
C ASP A 126 -20.26 -2.71 12.88
N VAL A 127 -21.37 -2.65 12.15
CA VAL A 127 -21.41 -2.90 10.70
C VAL A 127 -21.40 -1.60 9.89
N ALA A 128 -21.22 -0.45 10.55
CA ALA A 128 -21.21 0.84 9.86
C ALA A 128 -19.99 0.94 8.93
N GLY A 129 -20.24 1.31 7.67
CA GLY A 129 -19.18 1.50 6.68
C GLY A 129 -18.58 0.22 6.09
N LEU A 130 -19.20 -0.95 6.33
CA LEU A 130 -18.86 -2.15 5.55
C LEU A 130 -19.35 -2.02 4.11
N GLU A 131 -18.53 -2.51 3.18
CA GLU A 131 -18.83 -2.54 1.75
C GLU A 131 -20.01 -3.50 1.46
N ALA A 132 -20.78 -3.19 0.41
CA ALA A 132 -22.02 -3.89 0.09
C ALA A 132 -21.82 -5.35 -0.37
N ASP A 133 -20.63 -5.68 -0.84
CA ASP A 133 -20.17 -7.03 -1.18
C ASP A 133 -19.74 -7.85 0.05
N ILE A 134 -19.56 -7.21 1.21
CA ILE A 134 -19.27 -7.86 2.50
C ILE A 134 -20.53 -7.96 3.37
N TYR A 135 -21.38 -6.93 3.38
CA TYR A 135 -22.57 -6.87 4.23
C TYR A 135 -23.75 -6.19 3.53
N ASP A 136 -24.91 -6.87 3.51
CA ASP A 136 -26.17 -6.30 3.04
C ASP A 136 -26.94 -5.69 4.23
N PRO A 137 -27.01 -4.35 4.36
CA PRO A 137 -27.70 -3.70 5.47
C PRO A 137 -29.22 -3.85 5.43
N LYS A 138 -29.83 -4.08 4.25
CA LYS A 138 -31.28 -4.25 4.11
C LYS A 138 -31.70 -5.63 4.60
N ARG A 139 -30.92 -6.66 4.26
CA ARG A 139 -31.16 -8.05 4.69
C ARG A 139 -30.55 -8.35 6.05
N GLN A 140 -29.64 -7.51 6.54
CA GLN A 140 -28.86 -7.70 7.77
C GLN A 140 -28.07 -9.02 7.76
N VAL A 141 -27.36 -9.27 6.65
CA VAL A 141 -26.55 -10.49 6.46
C VAL A 141 -25.14 -10.12 6.02
N PHE A 142 -24.15 -10.86 6.51
CA PHE A 142 -22.82 -10.90 5.94
C PHE A 142 -22.82 -11.83 4.73
N LEU A 143 -22.02 -11.50 3.71
CA LEU A 143 -21.79 -12.34 2.54
C LEU A 143 -20.43 -13.02 2.72
N LEU A 144 -20.44 -14.30 3.10
CA LEU A 144 -19.23 -15.02 3.50
C LEU A 144 -18.96 -16.22 2.59
N ASN A 145 -17.70 -16.46 2.25
CA ASN A 145 -17.30 -17.70 1.57
C ASN A 145 -17.08 -18.82 2.61
N LEU A 146 -18.11 -19.66 2.81
CA LEU A 146 -18.15 -20.71 3.85
C LEU A 146 -18.10 -22.14 3.29
N GLY A 147 -17.78 -22.32 2.00
CA GLY A 147 -17.90 -23.61 1.30
C GLY A 147 -16.72 -24.59 1.48
N ASN A 148 -15.55 -24.11 1.86
CA ASN A 148 -14.32 -24.92 2.00
C ASN A 148 -13.88 -25.00 3.46
N ILE A 149 -14.62 -25.73 4.29
CA ILE A 149 -14.24 -25.91 5.68
C ILE A 149 -13.27 -27.07 5.79
N GLU A 150 -12.02 -26.73 6.06
CA GLU A 150 -11.01 -27.69 6.43
C GLU A 150 -11.33 -28.31 7.78
N THR A 151 -11.13 -29.62 7.89
CA THR A 151 -11.16 -30.29 9.19
C THR A 151 -9.98 -29.78 10.01
N ALA A 152 -10.23 -29.37 11.25
CA ALA A 152 -9.26 -28.72 12.11
C ALA A 152 -7.97 -29.51 12.43
N GLY A 153 -7.78 -30.72 11.91
CA GLY A 153 -6.56 -31.51 12.08
C GLY A 153 -6.16 -31.70 13.55
N PHE A 154 -4.86 -31.96 13.77
CA PHE A 154 -4.24 -31.98 15.10
C PHE A 154 -3.41 -30.72 15.34
N TYR A 155 -3.33 -30.28 16.60
CA TYR A 155 -2.68 -29.01 17.00
C TYR A 155 -1.18 -28.93 16.72
N ASN A 156 -0.53 -30.08 16.50
CA ASN A 156 0.90 -30.23 16.22
C ASN A 156 1.16 -30.69 14.78
N GLU A 157 0.12 -30.78 13.94
CA GLU A 157 0.27 -31.10 12.53
C GLU A 157 0.35 -29.81 11.71
N ARG A 158 1.57 -29.42 11.32
CA ARG A 158 1.84 -28.29 10.38
C ARG A 158 1.30 -28.51 8.96
N LYS A 159 0.48 -29.54 8.73
CA LYS A 159 -0.01 -29.91 7.40
C LYS A 159 -0.94 -28.86 6.81
N ILE A 160 -1.53 -28.03 7.67
CA ILE A 160 -2.55 -27.06 7.33
C ILE A 160 -2.04 -25.70 7.81
N TRP A 161 -1.81 -24.77 6.87
CA TRP A 161 -1.35 -23.38 7.12
C TRP A 161 0.03 -23.20 7.75
N ASP A 162 0.86 -24.24 7.83
CA ASP A 162 2.22 -24.16 8.39
C ASP A 162 2.28 -23.58 9.83
N ILE A 163 1.20 -23.75 10.61
CA ILE A 163 1.05 -23.25 11.98
C ILE A 163 0.94 -24.41 12.97
N ASP A 164 1.58 -24.29 14.14
CA ASP A 164 1.38 -25.19 15.28
C ASP A 164 1.14 -24.45 16.61
N VAL A 165 0.57 -25.16 17.59
CA VAL A 165 0.49 -24.69 18.98
C VAL A 165 1.85 -24.87 19.64
N ALA A 166 2.55 -23.76 19.88
CA ALA A 166 3.84 -23.75 20.55
C ALA A 166 3.70 -24.00 22.06
N LYS A 167 2.70 -23.37 22.69
CA LYS A 167 2.47 -23.46 24.13
C LYS A 167 1.07 -23.02 24.52
N ILE A 168 0.49 -23.65 25.55
CA ILE A 168 -0.67 -23.11 26.25
C ILE A 168 -0.36 -22.99 27.75
N THR A 169 -0.64 -21.83 28.33
CA THR A 169 -0.56 -21.63 29.79
C THR A 169 -1.90 -21.26 30.37
N HIS A 170 -2.12 -21.66 31.61
CA HIS A 170 -3.26 -21.34 32.43
C HIS A 170 -2.81 -20.76 33.77
N SER A 171 -3.53 -19.78 34.28
CA SER A 171 -3.28 -19.17 35.60
C SER A 171 -4.45 -19.40 36.54
N GLU A 172 -4.22 -19.31 37.85
CA GLU A 172 -5.24 -19.59 38.88
C GLU A 172 -6.51 -18.75 38.73
N ASN A 173 -6.40 -17.54 38.17
CA ASN A 173 -7.55 -16.69 37.94
C ASN A 173 -8.36 -17.08 36.69
N GLY A 174 -8.05 -18.18 36.00
CA GLY A 174 -8.79 -18.64 34.82
C GLY A 174 -8.38 -17.98 33.51
N ILE A 175 -7.20 -17.34 33.43
CA ILE A 175 -6.67 -16.81 32.17
C ILE A 175 -5.87 -17.88 31.45
N TYR A 176 -6.20 -18.09 30.18
CA TYR A 176 -5.48 -18.92 29.23
C TYR A 176 -4.68 -18.05 28.26
N LYS A 177 -3.45 -18.45 27.95
CA LYS A 177 -2.65 -17.86 26.87
C LYS A 177 -2.25 -18.97 25.91
N VAL A 178 -2.57 -18.79 24.63
CA VAL A 178 -2.24 -19.73 23.56
C VAL A 178 -1.22 -19.06 22.65
N TYR A 179 -0.05 -19.68 22.54
CA TYR A 179 1.05 -19.26 21.69
C TYR A 179 1.08 -20.14 20.45
N LEU A 180 1.06 -19.53 19.27
CA LEU A 180 1.20 -20.22 17.98
C LEU A 180 2.47 -19.77 17.28
N ASN A 181 3.11 -20.72 16.60
CA ASN A 181 4.19 -20.44 15.68
C ASN A 181 3.69 -20.65 14.25
N ASP A 182 4.02 -19.71 13.39
CA ASP A 182 3.77 -19.73 11.95
C ASP A 182 5.12 -19.83 11.25
N TYR A 183 5.34 -20.93 10.54
CA TYR A 183 6.62 -21.26 9.94
C TYR A 183 6.61 -20.86 8.48
N LYS A 184 7.81 -20.58 7.97
CA LYS A 184 8.02 -20.21 6.56
C LYS A 184 7.41 -21.22 5.58
N ASP A 185 7.56 -22.49 5.91
CA ASP A 185 6.98 -23.60 5.17
C ASP A 185 6.88 -24.81 6.11
N ARG A 186 6.13 -25.82 5.67
CA ARG A 186 5.86 -27.05 6.43
C ARG A 186 7.08 -27.78 6.95
N GLU A 187 8.18 -27.79 6.20
CA GLU A 187 9.40 -28.54 6.53
C GLU A 187 10.41 -27.70 7.31
N SER A 188 10.22 -26.38 7.31
CA SER A 188 11.11 -25.42 7.95
C SER A 188 11.03 -25.43 9.47
N THR A 189 12.16 -25.08 10.10
CA THR A 189 12.26 -24.76 11.53
C THR A 189 12.25 -23.27 11.80
N ILE A 190 12.18 -22.45 10.75
CA ILE A 190 12.16 -20.99 10.82
C ILE A 190 10.74 -20.54 11.11
N VAL A 191 10.56 -19.89 12.26
CA VAL A 191 9.32 -19.19 12.63
C VAL A 191 9.37 -17.80 12.01
N GLU A 192 8.39 -17.47 11.16
CA GLU A 192 8.27 -16.13 10.56
C GLU A 192 7.40 -15.21 11.40
N ARG A 193 6.42 -15.78 12.08
CA ARG A 193 5.41 -15.02 12.82
C ARG A 193 4.93 -15.82 14.03
N THR A 194 4.55 -15.10 15.07
CA THR A 194 3.94 -15.70 16.26
C THR A 194 2.59 -15.04 16.55
N PHE A 195 1.70 -15.83 17.13
CA PHE A 195 0.42 -15.36 17.61
C PHE A 195 0.29 -15.61 19.10
N LEU A 196 -0.33 -14.67 19.80
CA LEU A 196 -0.71 -14.83 21.20
C LEU A 196 -2.19 -14.46 21.38
N TYR A 197 -3.00 -15.47 21.66
CA TYR A 197 -4.39 -15.29 22.05
C TYR A 197 -4.51 -15.41 23.57
N THR A 198 -5.11 -14.40 24.20
CA THR A 198 -5.44 -14.43 25.63
C THR A 198 -6.93 -14.63 25.78
N MET A 199 -7.34 -15.62 26.57
CA MET A 199 -8.73 -15.98 26.80
C MET A 199 -9.03 -16.07 28.30
N LYS A 200 -10.30 -15.87 28.66
CA LYS A 200 -10.81 -16.03 30.03
C LYS A 200 -11.75 -17.21 30.08
N GLN A 201 -11.57 -18.07 31.09
CA GLN A 201 -12.51 -19.13 31.41
C GLN A 201 -13.73 -18.58 32.17
N ASN A 202 -14.91 -18.95 31.69
CA ASN A 202 -16.19 -18.74 32.35
C ASN A 202 -16.47 -19.86 33.39
N PRO A 203 -17.45 -19.67 34.29
CA PRO A 203 -17.82 -20.69 35.28
C PRO A 203 -18.25 -22.04 34.68
N ASP A 204 -18.78 -22.05 33.46
CA ASP A 204 -19.17 -23.26 32.71
C ASP A 204 -18.00 -23.92 31.97
N LYS A 205 -16.77 -23.45 32.21
CA LYS A 205 -15.50 -23.85 31.56
C LYS A 205 -15.34 -23.43 30.10
N SER A 206 -16.32 -22.74 29.51
CA SER A 206 -16.15 -22.13 28.18
C SER A 206 -15.09 -21.01 28.24
N LEU A 207 -14.39 -20.79 27.13
CA LEU A 207 -13.42 -19.71 27.00
C LEU A 207 -14.01 -18.55 26.19
N VAL A 208 -13.62 -17.32 26.54
CA VAL A 208 -13.87 -16.12 25.74
C VAL A 208 -12.57 -15.39 25.44
N PHE A 209 -12.40 -14.89 24.22
CA PHE A 209 -11.25 -14.09 23.84
C PHE A 209 -11.24 -12.74 24.57
N LEU A 210 -10.06 -12.36 25.05
CA LEU A 210 -9.77 -11.04 25.60
C LEU A 210 -8.92 -10.22 24.63
N SER A 211 -7.88 -10.82 24.06
CA SER A 211 -6.96 -10.13 23.15
C SER A 211 -6.29 -11.10 22.18
N GLY A 212 -5.83 -10.58 21.04
CA GLY A 212 -5.05 -11.32 20.05
C GLY A 212 -3.89 -10.48 19.56
N LYS A 213 -2.67 -10.98 19.71
CA LYS A 213 -1.44 -10.33 19.25
C LYS A 213 -0.79 -11.14 18.13
N LYS A 214 -0.12 -10.42 17.24
CA LYS A 214 0.60 -10.96 16.09
C LYS A 214 1.92 -10.24 15.96
N GLU A 215 3.02 -10.98 15.99
CA GLU A 215 4.37 -10.44 15.95
C GLU A 215 5.18 -11.14 14.85
N TRP A 216 5.77 -10.35 13.96
CA TRP A 216 6.72 -10.86 12.97
C TRP A 216 8.08 -11.04 13.63
N ILE A 217 8.77 -12.13 13.31
CA ILE A 217 10.09 -12.41 13.86
C ILE A 217 11.16 -11.81 12.96
N ASN A 218 12.11 -11.10 13.58
CA ASN A 218 13.33 -10.67 12.90
C ASN A 218 14.37 -11.80 12.96
N ASN A 219 14.44 -12.60 11.89
CA ASN A 219 15.35 -13.72 11.76
C ASN A 219 16.78 -13.33 11.30
N GLN A 220 17.03 -12.04 11.07
CA GLN A 220 18.26 -11.47 10.51
C GLN A 220 18.63 -12.03 9.13
N PHE A 221 17.64 -12.34 8.28
CA PHE A 221 17.88 -12.80 6.90
C PHE A 221 18.35 -11.69 5.98
N VAL A 222 17.83 -10.48 6.20
CA VAL A 222 18.12 -9.35 5.32
C VAL A 222 19.52 -8.80 5.57
N SER A 223 20.32 -8.77 4.50
CA SER A 223 21.67 -8.19 4.53
C SER A 223 21.83 -7.18 3.39
N LEU A 224 22.26 -5.98 3.72
CA LEU A 224 22.57 -4.91 2.76
C LEU A 224 24.09 -4.73 2.63
N LYS A 225 24.58 -4.60 1.40
CA LYS A 225 25.98 -4.27 1.06
C LYS A 225 26.01 -3.09 0.09
N GLY A 226 27.12 -2.36 0.07
CA GLY A 226 27.31 -1.19 -0.79
C GLY A 226 27.34 0.13 -0.02
N ASN A 227 27.28 1.25 -0.72
CA ASN A 227 27.30 2.58 -0.10
C ASN A 227 25.86 3.05 0.12
N PHE A 228 25.41 3.07 1.37
CA PHE A 228 24.07 3.54 1.72
C PHE A 228 24.02 4.08 3.15
N THR A 229 22.97 4.83 3.45
CA THR A 229 22.60 5.27 4.79
C THR A 229 21.20 4.77 5.12
N LYS A 230 21.06 4.03 6.23
CA LYS A 230 19.76 3.58 6.74
C LYS A 230 19.03 4.74 7.41
N LEU A 231 17.75 4.93 7.10
CA LEU A 231 16.93 6.02 7.64
C LEU A 231 16.07 5.58 8.83
N ASN A 232 15.97 4.28 9.11
CA ASN A 232 15.07 3.61 10.07
C ASN A 232 13.58 3.84 9.80
N GLU A 233 13.15 5.08 9.61
CA GLU A 233 11.79 5.50 9.26
C GLU A 233 11.81 6.83 8.47
N ILE A 234 10.67 7.17 7.86
CA ILE A 234 10.43 8.54 7.40
C ILE A 234 9.73 9.28 8.55
N LYS A 235 10.34 10.34 9.08
CA LYS A 235 9.79 11.07 10.22
C LYS A 235 8.42 11.69 9.87
N ASN A 236 7.48 11.61 10.80
CA ASN A 236 6.08 12.07 10.65
C ASN A 236 5.31 11.36 9.52
N PHE A 237 5.74 10.17 9.12
CA PHE A 237 5.00 9.32 8.20
C PHE A 237 4.21 8.30 9.02
N GLU A 238 2.89 8.41 9.01
CA GLU A 238 2.00 7.65 9.90
C GLU A 238 1.37 6.42 9.22
N GLU A 239 1.87 6.06 8.04
CA GLU A 239 1.16 5.19 7.09
C GLU A 239 2.06 4.02 6.65
N GLU A 240 1.52 3.03 5.92
CA GLU A 240 2.30 1.87 5.47
C GLU A 240 3.10 2.18 4.20
N LEU A 241 4.43 2.11 4.25
CA LEU A 241 5.33 2.48 3.14
C LEU A 241 5.07 1.71 1.82
N LYS A 242 4.50 0.51 1.90
CA LYS A 242 4.21 -0.34 0.74
C LYS A 242 3.11 0.24 -0.17
N ASP A 243 2.28 1.14 0.36
CA ASP A 243 1.09 1.66 -0.30
C ASP A 243 1.31 3.06 -0.93
N TYR A 244 2.56 3.52 -1.03
CA TYR A 244 2.89 4.89 -1.44
C TYR A 244 3.77 4.97 -2.68
N CYS A 245 3.52 6.02 -3.46
CA CYS A 245 4.39 6.46 -4.54
C CYS A 245 5.02 7.81 -4.17
N LEU A 246 6.28 8.01 -4.52
CA LEU A 246 6.87 9.35 -4.54
C LEU A 246 6.57 10.00 -5.89
N SER A 247 6.27 11.28 -5.87
CA SER A 247 6.22 12.08 -7.06
C SER A 247 7.63 12.41 -7.56
N ASN A 248 7.73 12.79 -8.83
CA ASN A 248 8.90 13.49 -9.35
C ASN A 248 9.24 14.72 -8.49
N SER A 249 10.52 15.12 -8.49
CA SER A 249 10.98 16.29 -7.75
C SER A 249 10.91 17.56 -8.59
N VAL A 250 10.51 18.69 -7.99
CA VAL A 250 10.59 20.01 -8.61
C VAL A 250 11.45 20.92 -7.73
N GLY A 251 12.73 21.05 -8.11
CA GLY A 251 13.72 21.70 -7.24
C GLY A 251 13.96 20.85 -5.98
N ASP A 252 13.81 21.45 -4.82
CA ASP A 252 13.91 20.78 -3.52
C ASP A 252 12.58 20.18 -3.02
N LYS A 253 11.52 20.29 -3.81
CA LYS A 253 10.17 19.93 -3.41
C LYS A 253 9.76 18.59 -3.98
N GLN A 254 9.16 17.77 -3.15
CA GLN A 254 8.73 16.41 -3.49
C GLN A 254 7.45 16.06 -2.73
N LEU A 255 6.58 15.27 -3.34
CA LEU A 255 5.36 14.79 -2.71
C LEU A 255 5.41 13.26 -2.53
N LEU A 256 4.89 12.78 -1.41
CA LEU A 256 4.47 11.40 -1.22
C LEU A 256 2.95 11.34 -1.42
N TYR A 257 2.45 10.30 -2.09
CA TYR A 257 1.01 10.10 -2.21
C TYR A 257 0.60 8.63 -2.19
N THR A 258 -0.62 8.36 -1.73
CA THR A 258 -1.26 7.04 -1.88
C THR A 258 -2.05 6.98 -3.18
N PRO A 259 -1.73 6.09 -4.13
CA PRO A 259 -2.74 5.67 -5.09
C PRO A 259 -3.92 5.04 -4.32
N TYR A 260 -5.17 5.26 -4.75
CA TYR A 260 -6.34 4.66 -4.11
C TYR A 260 -6.20 3.14 -4.19
N LEU A 261 -6.01 2.47 -3.05
CA LEU A 261 -5.94 1.01 -3.01
C LEU A 261 -7.06 0.37 -2.19
N THR A 262 -7.63 1.03 -1.19
CA THR A 262 -8.67 0.40 -0.35
C THR A 262 -9.67 1.35 0.33
N LYS A 263 -9.46 2.67 0.26
CA LYS A 263 -10.35 3.66 0.88
C LYS A 263 -10.44 4.80 -0.11
N ASN A 264 -11.61 5.41 -0.26
CA ASN A 264 -11.83 6.53 -1.18
C ASN A 264 -11.11 7.84 -0.77
N THR A 265 -9.89 7.72 -0.27
CA THR A 265 -9.08 8.78 0.30
C THR A 265 -7.67 8.69 -0.25
N CYS A 266 -7.20 9.74 -0.92
CA CYS A 266 -5.79 9.93 -1.23
C CYS A 266 -5.17 10.90 -0.22
N SER A 267 -4.01 10.54 0.31
CA SER A 267 -3.17 11.48 1.05
C SER A 267 -2.09 12.02 0.14
N VAL A 268 -1.87 13.34 0.15
CA VAL A 268 -0.74 14.00 -0.50
C VAL A 268 0.09 14.69 0.57
N MET A 269 1.38 14.39 0.63
CA MET A 269 2.27 14.80 1.70
C MET A 269 3.50 15.51 1.14
N LEU A 270 3.84 16.66 1.71
CA LEU A 270 5.08 17.36 1.37
C LEU A 270 6.26 16.67 2.05
N TYR A 271 7.17 16.13 1.25
CA TYR A 271 8.35 15.41 1.70
C TYR A 271 9.61 16.26 1.57
N ASN A 272 10.35 16.40 2.68
CA ASN A 272 11.64 17.06 2.70
C ASN A 272 12.76 16.02 2.58
N SER A 273 13.43 16.02 1.43
CA SER A 273 14.51 15.09 1.11
C SER A 273 15.79 15.32 1.92
N LYS A 274 15.99 16.47 2.55
CA LYS A 274 17.17 16.75 3.40
C LYS A 274 16.97 16.23 4.82
N THR A 275 15.81 16.51 5.41
CA THR A 275 15.47 16.09 6.78
C THR A 275 14.87 14.69 6.84
N LYS A 276 14.50 14.12 5.69
CA LYS A 276 13.85 12.81 5.54
C LYS A 276 12.55 12.74 6.35
N SER A 277 11.73 13.79 6.23
CA SER A 277 10.50 13.95 7.00
C SER A 277 9.35 14.42 6.13
N VAL A 278 8.14 14.00 6.50
CA VAL A 278 6.90 14.64 6.05
C VAL A 278 6.69 15.92 6.84
N GLU A 279 6.54 17.04 6.13
CA GLU A 279 6.35 18.37 6.74
C GLU A 279 4.89 18.75 6.86
N LYS A 280 4.08 18.36 5.88
CA LYS A 280 2.63 18.65 5.81
C LYS A 280 1.91 17.53 5.08
N LYS A 281 0.62 17.36 5.38
CA LYS A 281 -0.27 16.38 4.76
C LYS A 281 -1.60 17.05 4.45
N ILE A 282 -2.17 16.72 3.29
CA ILE A 282 -3.58 16.91 2.99
C ILE A 282 -4.20 15.54 2.68
N THR A 283 -5.45 15.37 3.09
CA THR A 283 -6.25 14.20 2.75
C THR A 283 -7.39 14.64 1.86
N ILE A 284 -7.54 13.94 0.75
CA ILE A 284 -8.56 14.17 -0.26
C ILE A 284 -9.50 12.99 -0.18
N SER A 285 -10.69 13.20 0.36
CA SER A 285 -11.76 12.22 0.44
C SER A 285 -12.73 12.42 -0.72
N GLY A 286 -13.06 11.35 -1.46
CA GLY A 286 -14.20 11.37 -2.36
C GLY A 286 -15.50 11.44 -1.58
N GLU A 287 -16.46 12.24 -2.05
CA GLU A 287 -17.79 12.34 -1.43
C GLU A 287 -18.65 11.09 -1.69
N ASN A 288 -18.37 10.33 -2.76
CA ASN A 288 -19.00 9.05 -3.12
C ASN A 288 -18.03 8.16 -3.96
N ASP A 289 -18.30 6.86 -4.10
CA ASP A 289 -17.43 5.87 -4.78
C ASP A 289 -17.05 6.23 -6.23
N ASP A 290 -17.89 7.00 -6.94
CA ASP A 290 -17.66 7.36 -8.35
C ASP A 290 -17.15 8.80 -8.57
N ASP A 291 -17.33 9.67 -7.57
CA ASP A 291 -17.03 11.10 -7.64
C ASP A 291 -15.71 11.40 -6.92
N ASP A 292 -14.76 12.01 -7.64
CA ASP A 292 -13.42 12.39 -7.17
C ASP A 292 -12.35 11.25 -7.13
N GLU A 293 -12.42 10.22 -7.98
CA GLU A 293 -11.34 9.21 -8.10
C GLU A 293 -10.00 9.88 -8.47
N PHE A 294 -8.91 9.57 -7.76
CA PHE A 294 -7.60 10.19 -8.00
C PHE A 294 -6.84 9.57 -9.19
N TYR A 295 -6.38 10.44 -10.09
CA TYR A 295 -5.65 10.09 -11.33
C TYR A 295 -4.16 10.40 -11.30
N GLY A 296 -3.66 10.90 -10.18
CA GLY A 296 -2.27 11.30 -10.02
C GLY A 296 -2.08 12.82 -9.95
N LEU A 297 -0.82 13.20 -10.03
CA LEU A 297 -0.36 14.56 -9.84
C LEU A 297 0.20 15.15 -11.14
N SER A 298 0.17 16.47 -11.24
CA SER A 298 0.96 17.24 -12.21
C SER A 298 1.74 18.31 -11.43
N LEU A 299 3.05 18.37 -11.62
CA LEU A 299 3.93 19.20 -10.80
C LEU A 299 4.49 20.36 -11.61
N PHE A 300 4.47 21.56 -11.02
CA PHE A 300 5.04 22.76 -11.60
C PHE A 300 5.91 23.50 -10.58
N LYS A 301 6.74 24.44 -11.05
CA LYS A 301 7.67 25.20 -10.20
C LYS A 301 6.99 25.89 -9.01
N ASP A 302 5.83 26.49 -9.25
CA ASP A 302 5.08 27.32 -8.30
C ASP A 302 3.93 26.59 -7.61
N LYS A 303 3.45 25.49 -8.18
CA LYS A 303 2.20 24.81 -7.78
C LYS A 303 2.23 23.34 -8.15
N PHE A 304 1.28 22.57 -7.64
CA PHE A 304 0.95 21.24 -8.15
C PHE A 304 -0.56 21.09 -8.30
N ILE A 305 -0.94 20.10 -9.09
CA ILE A 305 -2.34 19.79 -9.40
C ILE A 305 -2.63 18.38 -8.94
N VAL A 306 -3.71 18.22 -8.19
CA VAL A 306 -4.30 16.93 -7.92
C VAL A 306 -5.42 16.70 -8.92
N LYS A 307 -5.29 15.62 -9.72
CA LYS A 307 -6.24 15.26 -10.77
C LYS A 307 -7.24 14.26 -10.22
N LEU A 308 -8.53 14.60 -10.30
CA LEU A 308 -9.64 13.76 -9.86
C LEU A 308 -10.56 13.43 -11.05
N SER A 309 -11.47 12.47 -10.92
CA SER A 309 -12.35 12.01 -12.01
C SER A 309 -13.26 13.10 -12.60
N ASN A 310 -13.61 14.11 -11.81
CA ASN A 310 -14.62 15.13 -12.16
C ASN A 310 -14.09 16.59 -12.09
N LYS A 311 -12.94 16.82 -11.44
CA LYS A 311 -12.33 18.14 -11.16
C LYS A 311 -10.82 18.03 -10.99
N MET A 312 -10.17 19.18 -10.96
CA MET A 312 -8.76 19.31 -10.55
C MET A 312 -8.65 20.30 -9.41
N LEU A 313 -7.82 19.96 -8.43
CA LEU A 313 -7.52 20.84 -7.30
C LEU A 313 -6.11 21.40 -7.48
N VAL A 314 -5.99 22.73 -7.45
CA VAL A 314 -4.71 23.43 -7.63
C VAL A 314 -4.19 23.86 -6.27
N TYR A 315 -2.99 23.43 -5.93
CA TYR A 315 -2.34 23.72 -4.66
C TYR A 315 -1.02 24.46 -4.86
N ASP A 316 -0.68 25.34 -3.93
CA ASP A 316 0.70 25.76 -3.77
C ASP A 316 1.53 24.69 -3.04
N TRP A 317 2.84 24.86 -3.01
CA TRP A 317 3.74 23.93 -2.32
C TRP A 317 3.66 23.99 -0.79
N ASN A 318 2.84 24.87 -0.22
CA ASN A 318 2.50 24.85 1.20
C ASN A 318 1.27 23.99 1.51
N LEU A 319 0.75 23.27 0.50
CA LEU A 319 -0.50 22.52 0.49
C LEU A 319 -1.74 23.40 0.72
N THR A 320 -1.70 24.68 0.32
CA THR A 320 -2.86 25.56 0.35
C THR A 320 -3.60 25.47 -0.98
N GLU A 321 -4.89 25.14 -0.95
CA GLU A 321 -5.71 25.15 -2.17
C GLU A 321 -5.82 26.57 -2.70
N LEU A 322 -5.42 26.77 -3.95
CA LEU A 322 -5.48 28.05 -4.65
C LEU A 322 -6.79 28.19 -5.42
N LYS A 323 -7.26 27.09 -6.04
CA LYS A 323 -8.52 27.03 -6.80
C LYS A 323 -8.88 25.59 -7.16
N THR A 324 -10.17 25.41 -7.48
CA THR A 324 -10.70 24.22 -8.14
C THR A 324 -11.01 24.50 -9.61
N ILE A 325 -10.71 23.56 -10.51
CA ILE A 325 -11.04 23.61 -11.94
C ILE A 325 -12.02 22.48 -12.26
N ALA A 326 -13.23 22.82 -12.71
CA ALA A 326 -14.20 21.83 -13.16
C ALA A 326 -13.78 21.21 -14.51
N LEU A 327 -13.93 19.90 -14.66
CA LEU A 327 -13.66 19.24 -15.95
C LEU A 327 -14.79 19.53 -16.96
N PRO A 328 -14.45 19.79 -18.24
CA PRO A 328 -15.42 19.77 -19.32
C PRO A 328 -16.23 18.47 -19.37
N GLN A 329 -17.51 18.56 -19.76
CA GLN A 329 -18.44 17.42 -19.77
C GLN A 329 -17.90 16.24 -20.59
N ILE A 330 -17.23 16.50 -21.72
CA ILE A 330 -16.63 15.45 -22.55
C ILE A 330 -15.64 14.56 -21.77
N LEU A 331 -14.86 15.12 -20.82
CA LEU A 331 -13.94 14.34 -20.00
C LEU A 331 -14.68 13.51 -18.95
N LYS A 332 -15.75 14.06 -18.38
CA LYS A 332 -16.64 13.34 -17.47
C LYS A 332 -17.34 12.19 -18.19
N ASP A 333 -17.72 12.38 -19.45
CA ASP A 333 -18.34 11.34 -20.27
C ASP A 333 -17.32 10.26 -20.65
N CYS A 334 -16.08 10.62 -21.00
CA CYS A 334 -15.00 9.65 -21.18
C CYS A 334 -14.79 8.80 -19.92
N TYR A 335 -14.92 9.40 -18.74
CA TYR A 335 -14.82 8.69 -17.46
C TYR A 335 -16.02 7.76 -17.20
N LYS A 336 -17.26 8.24 -17.40
CA LYS A 336 -18.47 7.43 -17.17
C LYS A 336 -18.59 6.27 -18.13
N ASN A 337 -18.06 6.43 -19.34
CA ASN A 337 -18.08 5.42 -20.39
C ASN A 337 -16.77 4.62 -20.44
N LYS A 338 -16.01 4.54 -19.33
CA LYS A 338 -14.91 3.58 -19.23
C LYS A 338 -15.49 2.18 -19.45
N HIS A 339 -15.16 1.61 -20.59
CA HIS A 339 -15.44 0.21 -20.86
C HIS A 339 -14.32 -0.62 -20.26
N TYR A 340 -14.69 -1.53 -19.36
CA TYR A 340 -13.83 -2.63 -18.98
C TYR A 340 -14.07 -3.75 -19.98
N LYS A 341 -13.06 -4.05 -20.79
CA LYS A 341 -13.04 -5.29 -21.55
C LYS A 341 -11.92 -6.14 -21.00
N ASP A 342 -12.26 -7.33 -20.51
CA ASP A 342 -11.30 -8.29 -19.97
C ASP A 342 -10.40 -7.65 -18.88
N GLY A 343 -10.99 -6.83 -18.01
CA GLY A 343 -10.27 -6.18 -16.89
C GLY A 343 -9.50 -4.90 -17.21
N ILE A 344 -9.47 -4.41 -18.46
CA ILE A 344 -8.76 -3.18 -18.85
C ILE A 344 -9.74 -2.05 -19.18
N VAL A 345 -9.45 -0.85 -18.66
CA VAL A 345 -10.09 0.42 -19.07
C VAL A 345 -9.65 0.78 -20.49
N GLU A 346 -10.55 0.61 -21.49
CA GLU A 346 -10.22 0.75 -22.92
C GLU A 346 -9.79 2.19 -23.33
N TYR A 347 -10.24 3.22 -22.59
CA TYR A 347 -9.87 4.62 -22.80
C TYR A 347 -9.95 5.40 -21.49
N GLY A 348 -9.03 6.35 -21.25
CA GLY A 348 -9.21 7.28 -20.15
C GLY A 348 -7.95 7.93 -19.59
N GLY A 349 -8.18 8.77 -18.59
CA GLY A 349 -7.18 9.63 -17.99
C GLY A 349 -7.01 10.95 -18.76
N TYR A 350 -6.46 11.94 -18.07
CA TYR A 350 -6.13 13.23 -18.65
C TYR A 350 -4.89 13.81 -17.97
N ASP A 351 -4.34 14.84 -18.60
CA ASP A 351 -3.30 15.69 -18.01
C ASP A 351 -3.50 17.14 -18.42
N ILE A 352 -2.94 18.07 -17.65
CA ILE A 352 -3.15 19.50 -17.84
C ILE A 352 -1.83 20.23 -18.05
N ALA A 353 -1.82 21.16 -19.00
CA ALA A 353 -0.67 22.02 -19.24
C ALA A 353 -0.56 23.12 -18.16
N LYS A 354 0.60 23.74 -18.08
CA LYS A 354 0.95 24.78 -17.11
C LYS A 354 0.07 26.02 -17.16
N ASP A 355 -0.56 26.27 -18.31
CA ASP A 355 -1.53 27.36 -18.50
C ASP A 355 -2.85 27.14 -17.73
N LEU A 356 -3.08 25.92 -17.23
CA LEU A 356 -4.30 25.46 -16.56
C LEU A 356 -5.57 25.62 -17.38
N LYS A 357 -5.43 25.71 -18.71
CA LYS A 357 -6.53 25.88 -19.67
C LYS A 357 -6.54 24.76 -20.69
N THR A 358 -5.40 24.14 -20.93
CA THR A 358 -5.23 23.13 -21.97
C THR A 358 -5.14 21.75 -21.34
N ILE A 359 -6.06 20.85 -21.68
CA ILE A 359 -6.09 19.47 -21.19
C ILE A 359 -5.85 18.51 -22.36
N VAL A 360 -5.00 17.52 -22.15
CA VAL A 360 -4.87 16.35 -23.04
C VAL A 360 -5.65 15.18 -22.45
N PHE A 361 -6.35 14.44 -23.30
CA PHE A 361 -7.12 13.25 -22.93
C PHE A 361 -7.15 12.24 -24.08
N THR A 362 -7.59 11.02 -23.80
CA THR A 362 -7.72 9.94 -24.78
C THR A 362 -9.16 9.43 -24.84
N ASP A 363 -9.65 9.15 -26.04
CA ASP A 363 -10.92 8.46 -26.28
C ASP A 363 -10.82 7.49 -27.48
N ALA A 364 -11.96 6.91 -27.87
CA ALA A 364 -12.06 5.96 -28.98
C ALA A 364 -11.63 6.51 -30.34
N GLU A 365 -11.62 7.84 -30.53
CA GLU A 365 -11.13 8.46 -31.75
C GLU A 365 -9.62 8.66 -31.70
N GLY A 366 -9.08 9.09 -30.56
CA GLY A 366 -7.71 9.58 -30.53
C GLY A 366 -7.18 10.09 -29.20
N ILE A 367 -5.94 10.57 -29.30
CA ILE A 367 -5.36 11.52 -28.35
C ILE A 367 -5.87 12.92 -28.76
N LYS A 368 -6.50 13.63 -27.83
CA LYS A 368 -7.14 14.93 -28.06
C LYS A 368 -6.64 15.96 -27.07
N GLN A 369 -6.67 17.22 -27.49
CA GLN A 369 -6.39 18.37 -26.64
C GLN A 369 -7.58 19.31 -26.65
N ILE A 370 -8.05 19.75 -25.48
CA ILE A 370 -9.20 20.63 -25.29
C ILE A 370 -8.81 21.87 -24.49
N ASP A 371 -9.33 23.02 -24.91
CA ASP A 371 -9.31 24.24 -24.10
C ASP A 371 -10.55 24.27 -23.18
N VAL A 372 -10.32 24.39 -21.87
CA VAL A 372 -11.35 24.30 -20.82
C VAL A 372 -12.43 25.38 -20.99
N ASN A 373 -12.06 26.57 -21.45
CA ASN A 373 -12.97 27.72 -21.49
C ASN A 373 -13.87 27.67 -22.74
N SER A 374 -13.26 27.50 -23.91
CA SER A 374 -13.94 27.47 -25.20
C SER A 374 -14.58 26.12 -25.49
N LYS A 375 -14.16 25.06 -24.78
CA LYS A 375 -14.58 23.66 -24.99
C LYS A 375 -14.27 23.14 -26.39
N LYS A 376 -13.44 23.86 -27.15
CA LYS A 376 -12.96 23.44 -28.46
C LYS A 376 -11.83 22.44 -28.26
N TRP A 377 -11.93 21.32 -28.97
CA TRP A 377 -10.91 20.28 -28.96
C TRP A 377 -10.28 20.11 -30.34
N VAL A 378 -9.06 19.59 -30.35
CA VAL A 378 -8.32 19.20 -31.53
C VAL A 378 -7.86 17.75 -31.39
N LEU A 379 -7.96 16.99 -32.47
CA LEU A 379 -7.36 15.67 -32.57
C LEU A 379 -5.84 15.83 -32.80
N LEU A 380 -5.04 15.18 -31.97
CA LEU A 380 -3.58 15.12 -32.11
C LEU A 380 -3.13 13.86 -32.85
N SER A 381 -3.71 12.71 -32.53
CA SER A 381 -3.42 11.43 -33.19
C SER A 381 -4.62 10.49 -33.09
N LYS A 382 -4.75 9.54 -34.03
CA LYS A 382 -5.83 8.54 -34.05
C LYS A 382 -5.45 7.27 -33.28
N THR A 383 -6.43 6.66 -32.62
CA THR A 383 -6.29 5.43 -31.78
C THR A 383 -6.45 4.12 -32.57
N LYS A 384 -6.32 4.10 -33.91
CA LYS A 384 -6.49 2.85 -34.70
C LYS A 384 -5.17 2.44 -35.35
N PRO A 385 -4.70 1.18 -35.15
CA PRO A 385 -5.40 0.04 -34.52
C PRO A 385 -5.21 -0.09 -32.98
N GLU A 386 -4.46 0.79 -32.33
CA GLU A 386 -3.99 0.63 -30.95
C GLU A 386 -4.70 1.55 -29.95
N MET A 387 -5.20 0.99 -28.83
CA MET A 387 -5.84 1.77 -27.76
C MET A 387 -4.80 2.52 -26.92
N HIS A 388 -5.08 3.78 -26.60
CA HIS A 388 -4.20 4.65 -25.81
C HIS A 388 -4.86 5.09 -24.51
N ALA A 389 -4.09 5.02 -23.42
CA ALA A 389 -4.53 5.45 -22.11
C ALA A 389 -3.50 6.34 -21.41
N SER A 390 -3.99 7.08 -20.40
CA SER A 390 -3.19 7.83 -19.43
C SER A 390 -2.21 8.80 -20.07
N PRO A 391 -2.71 9.77 -20.85
CA PRO A 391 -1.87 10.76 -21.49
C PRO A 391 -1.15 11.61 -20.44
N ARG A 392 0.09 12.00 -20.74
CA ARG A 392 0.95 12.85 -19.91
C ARG A 392 1.70 13.85 -20.77
N TYR A 393 1.72 15.11 -20.34
CA TYR A 393 2.60 16.10 -20.95
C TYR A 393 4.05 15.82 -20.54
N VAL A 394 4.93 15.66 -21.52
CA VAL A 394 6.36 15.44 -21.32
C VAL A 394 7.17 16.38 -22.21
N CYS A 395 8.49 16.42 -22.00
CA CYS A 395 9.41 17.26 -22.77
C CYS A 395 8.97 18.73 -22.79
N ASN A 396 8.73 19.30 -21.60
CA ASN A 396 8.22 20.67 -21.44
C ASN A 396 6.95 20.92 -22.27
N GLU A 397 6.00 19.98 -22.21
CA GLU A 397 4.68 20.08 -22.85
C GLU A 397 4.70 20.08 -24.39
N THR A 398 5.85 19.79 -25.01
CA THR A 398 5.96 19.67 -26.46
C THR A 398 5.53 18.31 -26.98
N LYS A 399 5.42 17.32 -26.10
CA LYS A 399 5.01 15.95 -26.45
C LYS A 399 4.02 15.38 -25.45
N ILE A 400 3.22 14.44 -25.93
CA ILE A 400 2.30 13.62 -25.13
C ILE A 400 2.81 12.19 -25.10
N LEU A 401 3.04 11.66 -23.89
CA LEU A 401 3.28 10.25 -23.65
C LEU A 401 1.94 9.55 -23.36
N THR A 402 1.66 8.43 -24.02
CA THR A 402 0.51 7.56 -23.71
C THR A 402 0.96 6.11 -23.57
N THR A 403 0.23 5.34 -22.77
CA THR A 403 0.37 3.88 -22.72
C THR A 403 -0.43 3.27 -23.87
N ILE A 404 0.15 2.30 -24.58
CA ILE A 404 -0.55 1.48 -25.57
C ILE A 404 -1.09 0.24 -24.86
N LEU A 405 -2.40 0.02 -24.94
CA LEU A 405 -3.07 -1.11 -24.29
C LEU A 405 -3.10 -2.37 -25.18
N GLY A 406 -2.91 -3.52 -24.55
CA GLY A 406 -3.00 -4.87 -25.11
C GLY A 406 -4.15 -5.69 -24.54
N TYR A 407 -4.07 -7.01 -24.72
CA TYR A 407 -4.99 -7.96 -24.07
C TYR A 407 -4.44 -8.22 -22.67
N GLU A 408 -5.13 -7.77 -21.63
CA GLU A 408 -4.74 -7.90 -20.21
C GLU A 408 -3.41 -7.24 -19.78
N GLU A 409 -2.70 -6.53 -20.69
CA GLU A 409 -1.41 -5.89 -20.42
C GLU A 409 -1.17 -4.59 -21.20
N ALA A 410 -0.06 -3.89 -20.93
CA ALA A 410 0.44 -2.82 -21.79
C ALA A 410 1.34 -3.39 -22.90
N LYS A 411 1.15 -2.94 -24.14
CA LYS A 411 1.98 -3.31 -25.31
C LYS A 411 3.18 -2.38 -25.52
N GLY A 412 3.20 -1.26 -24.80
CA GLY A 412 4.24 -0.25 -24.91
C GLY A 412 3.70 1.14 -24.73
N TYR A 413 4.29 2.10 -25.44
CA TYR A 413 3.94 3.52 -25.31
C TYR A 413 4.07 4.27 -26.62
N ALA A 414 3.41 5.43 -26.70
CA ALA A 414 3.53 6.34 -27.82
C ALA A 414 3.97 7.73 -27.38
N LEU A 415 4.75 8.39 -28.23
CA LEU A 415 5.07 9.82 -28.12
C LEU A 415 4.43 10.57 -29.28
N THR A 416 3.54 11.49 -28.96
CA THR A 416 2.88 12.36 -29.94
C THR A 416 3.43 13.78 -29.82
N ASP A 417 3.96 14.31 -30.90
CA ASP A 417 4.35 15.72 -30.99
C ASP A 417 3.12 16.62 -31.04
N VAL A 418 3.04 17.60 -30.14
CA VAL A 418 1.85 18.46 -30.00
C VAL A 418 1.69 19.39 -31.21
N VAL A 419 2.80 19.85 -31.81
CA VAL A 419 2.79 20.81 -32.92
C VAL A 419 2.66 20.08 -34.25
N GLU A 420 3.49 19.07 -34.48
CA GLU A 420 3.49 18.31 -35.73
C GLU A 420 2.31 17.34 -35.85
N LYS A 421 1.66 17.01 -34.73
CA LYS A 421 0.59 16.00 -34.66
C LYS A 421 1.02 14.65 -35.24
N LYS A 422 2.29 14.31 -35.03
CA LYS A 422 2.88 13.04 -35.43
C LYS A 422 3.13 12.19 -34.22
N MET A 423 2.64 10.96 -34.29
CA MET A 423 2.83 9.95 -33.26
C MET A 423 3.91 8.98 -33.70
N LYS A 424 4.75 8.58 -32.74
CA LYS A 424 5.67 7.46 -32.87
C LYS A 424 5.39 6.47 -31.74
N THR A 425 5.22 5.21 -32.10
CA THR A 425 4.95 4.12 -31.16
C THR A 425 6.24 3.36 -30.86
N TYR A 426 6.32 2.85 -29.64
CA TYR A 426 7.44 2.08 -29.11
C TYR A 426 6.84 0.86 -28.43
N ILE A 427 7.09 -0.31 -29.01
CA ILE A 427 6.68 -1.57 -28.42
C ILE A 427 7.69 -1.90 -27.33
N SER A 428 7.23 -1.90 -26.09
CA SER A 428 7.92 -2.45 -24.93
C SER A 428 6.93 -3.41 -24.30
N GLY A 429 7.31 -4.65 -24.02
CA GLY A 429 6.41 -5.66 -23.43
C GLY A 429 5.79 -5.22 -22.09
N ASP A 430 5.21 -6.18 -21.38
CA ASP A 430 4.13 -6.15 -20.39
C ASP A 430 4.17 -5.12 -19.22
N ASP A 431 5.16 -4.23 -19.15
CA ASP A 431 5.28 -3.17 -18.15
C ASP A 431 4.53 -1.89 -18.59
N PRO A 432 3.47 -1.48 -17.87
CA PRO A 432 2.79 -0.25 -18.17
C PRO A 432 3.64 0.98 -17.82
N VAL A 433 3.41 2.09 -18.52
CA VAL A 433 4.23 3.32 -18.47
C VAL A 433 4.19 4.02 -17.10
N PHE A 434 3.32 3.60 -16.18
CA PHE A 434 2.87 4.40 -15.06
C PHE A 434 3.95 4.88 -14.08
N GLN A 435 5.16 4.30 -14.07
CA GLN A 435 6.15 4.58 -13.02
C GLN A 435 7.61 4.74 -13.49
N ASN A 436 7.91 4.54 -14.78
CA ASN A 436 9.32 4.42 -15.24
C ASN A 436 9.85 5.62 -16.03
N TYR A 437 9.18 6.77 -16.00
CA TYR A 437 9.50 7.94 -16.84
C TYR A 437 9.64 9.24 -16.04
N ASN A 438 10.38 10.18 -16.63
CA ASN A 438 10.42 11.58 -16.21
C ASN A 438 10.03 12.52 -17.35
N GLU A 439 10.25 13.82 -17.17
CA GLU A 439 9.99 14.84 -18.20
C GLU A 439 10.85 14.70 -19.48
N ASN A 440 11.96 13.96 -19.44
CA ASN A 440 12.97 13.89 -20.49
C ASN A 440 13.05 12.52 -21.19
N GLY A 441 12.60 11.43 -20.56
CA GLY A 441 12.72 10.10 -21.12
C GLY A 441 12.08 9.01 -20.24
N ILE A 442 12.13 7.79 -20.78
CA ILE A 442 11.65 6.56 -20.13
C ILE A 442 12.72 5.48 -20.24
N LEU A 443 12.96 4.80 -19.12
CA LEU A 443 13.83 3.64 -19.06
C LEU A 443 12.98 2.36 -19.01
N SER A 444 13.34 1.40 -19.85
CA SER A 444 12.77 0.06 -19.83
C SER A 444 13.91 -0.92 -19.73
N ILE A 445 13.98 -1.70 -18.66
CA ILE A 445 15.05 -2.68 -18.44
C ILE A 445 14.47 -4.08 -18.69
N ASN A 446 15.23 -5.05 -19.24
CA ASN A 446 14.80 -6.46 -19.42
C ASN A 446 13.35 -6.67 -19.91
N THR A 447 12.84 -5.79 -20.78
CA THR A 447 11.49 -5.93 -21.34
C THR A 447 11.46 -7.00 -22.41
N TRP A 448 10.47 -7.89 -22.36
CA TRP A 448 10.29 -8.92 -23.37
C TRP A 448 9.85 -8.28 -24.69
N GLN A 449 10.65 -8.46 -25.74
CA GLN A 449 10.37 -7.95 -27.08
C GLN A 449 10.82 -8.98 -28.13
N ASN A 450 9.89 -9.42 -28.97
CA ASN A 450 10.16 -10.33 -30.09
C ASN A 450 10.94 -11.59 -29.69
N GLY A 451 10.57 -12.22 -28.56
CA GLY A 451 11.19 -13.46 -28.09
C GLY A 451 12.51 -13.28 -27.32
N LYS A 452 12.90 -12.04 -26.98
CA LYS A 452 14.13 -11.74 -26.23
C LYS A 452 13.91 -10.61 -25.24
N ASN A 453 14.61 -10.66 -24.11
CA ASN A 453 14.66 -9.55 -23.18
C ASN A 453 15.59 -8.44 -23.70
N LYS A 454 15.10 -7.20 -23.66
CA LYS A 454 15.83 -5.99 -24.09
C LYS A 454 15.69 -4.87 -23.08
N SER A 455 16.79 -4.14 -22.90
CA SER A 455 16.81 -2.90 -22.14
C SER A 455 16.98 -1.73 -23.10
N ILE A 456 16.16 -0.69 -22.95
CA ILE A 456 16.12 0.48 -23.82
C ILE A 456 15.90 1.76 -23.01
N TYR A 457 16.48 2.85 -23.48
CA TYR A 457 16.15 4.20 -23.04
C TYR A 457 15.61 5.00 -24.23
N THR A 458 14.45 5.64 -24.06
CA THR A 458 13.89 6.55 -25.07
C THR A 458 13.97 7.99 -24.58
N ASP A 459 14.74 8.80 -25.30
CA ASP A 459 14.82 10.24 -25.09
C ASP A 459 13.60 10.91 -25.72
N PHE A 460 12.81 11.62 -24.91
CA PHE A 460 11.57 12.24 -25.37
C PHE A 460 11.81 13.40 -26.30
N LYS A 461 12.85 14.20 -26.09
CA LYS A 461 13.17 15.36 -26.95
C LYS A 461 13.40 14.93 -28.40
N THR A 462 14.24 13.93 -28.60
CA THR A 462 14.62 13.43 -29.93
C THR A 462 13.68 12.33 -30.45
N GLY A 463 12.98 11.62 -29.56
CA GLY A 463 12.25 10.40 -29.90
C GLY A 463 13.18 9.24 -30.31
N LYS A 464 14.47 9.31 -29.96
CA LYS A 464 15.45 8.25 -30.25
C LYS A 464 15.43 7.23 -29.11
N THR A 465 15.33 5.96 -29.49
CA THR A 465 15.53 4.83 -28.58
C THR A 465 16.97 4.35 -28.71
N THR A 466 17.60 4.07 -27.57
CA THR A 466 18.96 3.54 -27.49
C THR A 466 18.93 2.24 -26.69
N ASP A 467 19.48 1.17 -27.26
CA ASP A 467 19.65 -0.11 -26.57
C ASP A 467 20.66 0.06 -25.43
N ILE A 468 20.29 -0.43 -24.25
CA ILE A 468 21.13 -0.46 -23.06
C ILE A 468 21.68 -1.89 -22.93
N ILE A 469 22.99 -2.04 -23.10
CA ILE A 469 23.65 -3.34 -22.94
C ILE A 469 23.89 -3.55 -21.45
N LEU A 470 23.32 -4.62 -20.90
CA LEU A 470 23.56 -5.01 -19.51
C LEU A 470 24.62 -6.11 -19.47
N ASP A 471 25.74 -5.85 -18.81
CA ASP A 471 26.76 -6.86 -18.52
C ASP A 471 26.24 -7.88 -17.48
N LYS A 472 25.34 -7.42 -16.60
CA LYS A 472 24.62 -8.22 -15.61
C LYS A 472 23.12 -8.03 -15.78
N THR A 473 22.47 -8.94 -16.50
CA THR A 473 21.02 -8.90 -16.70
C THR A 473 20.23 -9.39 -15.49
N GLY A 474 20.88 -10.16 -14.60
CA GLY A 474 20.20 -10.98 -13.61
C GLY A 474 19.32 -12.05 -14.27
N ASP A 475 18.47 -12.68 -13.46
CA ASP A 475 17.48 -13.65 -13.89
C ASP A 475 16.30 -12.96 -14.56
N THR A 476 16.29 -13.02 -15.88
CA THR A 476 15.25 -12.39 -16.70
C THR A 476 13.94 -13.17 -16.75
N GLY A 477 13.85 -14.31 -16.05
CA GLY A 477 12.62 -15.09 -15.87
C GLY A 477 11.78 -14.62 -14.67
N VAL A 478 12.33 -13.76 -13.81
CA VAL A 478 11.60 -13.18 -12.67
C VAL A 478 10.84 -11.95 -13.15
N ARG A 479 9.51 -11.96 -13.00
CA ARG A 479 8.68 -10.78 -13.30
C ARG A 479 9.08 -9.66 -12.34
N ARG A 480 9.41 -8.50 -12.88
CA ARG A 480 9.76 -7.34 -12.08
C ARG A 480 8.51 -6.58 -11.65
N ASN A 481 8.59 -5.99 -10.48
CA ASN A 481 7.55 -5.08 -10.00
C ASN A 481 7.76 -3.69 -10.62
N SER A 482 6.68 -2.95 -10.86
CA SER A 482 6.77 -1.62 -11.48
C SER A 482 7.59 -0.62 -10.67
N ASN A 483 7.74 -0.84 -9.36
CA ASN A 483 8.55 -0.03 -8.45
C ASN A 483 10.04 -0.44 -8.40
N GLN A 484 10.50 -1.33 -9.30
CA GLN A 484 11.91 -1.74 -9.41
C GLN A 484 12.69 -0.96 -10.47
N CYS A 485 12.10 0.09 -11.04
CA CYS A 485 12.74 0.98 -11.99
C CYS A 485 12.20 2.39 -11.76
N ASP A 486 13.05 3.40 -11.86
CA ASP A 486 12.63 4.81 -11.81
C ASP A 486 13.64 5.69 -12.55
N THR A 487 13.16 6.79 -13.13
CA THR A 487 13.96 7.72 -13.91
C THR A 487 13.96 9.09 -13.23
N GLY A 488 15.10 9.51 -12.69
CA GLY A 488 15.34 10.88 -12.21
C GLY A 488 15.87 11.78 -13.32
N LYS A 489 16.13 13.06 -13.05
CA LYS A 489 16.50 14.04 -14.08
C LYS A 489 17.78 13.71 -14.85
N ASN A 490 18.84 13.36 -14.11
CA ASN A 490 20.18 13.10 -14.66
C ASN A 490 20.54 11.61 -14.63
N TYR A 491 19.91 10.86 -13.74
CA TYR A 491 20.18 9.45 -13.49
C TYR A 491 18.87 8.69 -13.46
N ALA A 492 18.92 7.41 -13.80
CA ALA A 492 17.85 6.46 -13.50
C ALA A 492 18.41 5.30 -12.67
N ALA A 493 17.54 4.54 -12.04
CA ALA A 493 17.92 3.39 -11.23
C ALA A 493 16.99 2.21 -11.54
N PHE A 494 17.51 1.00 -11.39
CA PHE A 494 16.77 -0.22 -11.65
C PHE A 494 17.31 -1.38 -10.83
N VAL A 495 16.45 -2.36 -10.55
CA VAL A 495 16.83 -3.58 -9.84
C VAL A 495 17.02 -4.73 -10.82
N THR A 496 18.11 -5.48 -10.66
CA THR A 496 18.29 -6.83 -11.23
C THR A 496 18.25 -7.85 -10.12
N VAL A 497 17.80 -9.07 -10.41
CA VAL A 497 17.60 -10.12 -9.39
C VAL A 497 18.46 -11.33 -9.73
N GLU A 498 19.10 -11.92 -8.73
CA GLU A 498 19.69 -13.26 -8.79
C GLU A 498 18.85 -14.17 -7.89
N SER A 499 18.13 -15.11 -8.50
CA SER A 499 17.14 -15.96 -7.84
C SER A 499 17.82 -16.99 -6.96
N GLY A 500 17.37 -17.08 -5.70
CA GLY A 500 17.69 -18.19 -4.80
C GLY A 500 16.92 -19.48 -5.11
N GLY A 501 16.26 -19.57 -6.27
CA GLY A 501 15.34 -20.64 -6.61
C GLY A 501 13.99 -20.46 -5.92
N ASN A 502 13.49 -21.53 -5.28
CA ASN A 502 12.23 -21.48 -4.52
C ASN A 502 12.40 -20.84 -3.13
N ASP A 503 13.62 -20.46 -2.75
CA ASP A 503 13.92 -19.88 -1.44
C ASP A 503 14.27 -18.39 -1.56
N ARG A 504 13.30 -17.54 -1.22
CA ARG A 504 13.47 -16.07 -1.21
C ARG A 504 14.58 -15.60 -0.28
N ILE A 505 14.94 -16.34 0.78
CA ILE A 505 16.05 -15.98 1.70
C ILE A 505 17.39 -15.94 0.95
N ASN A 506 17.52 -16.74 -0.10
CA ASN A 506 18.74 -16.81 -0.91
C ASN A 506 18.73 -15.91 -2.15
N THR A 507 17.61 -15.24 -2.44
CA THR A 507 17.52 -14.29 -3.54
C THR A 507 18.31 -13.02 -3.22
N GLU A 508 19.10 -12.54 -4.19
CA GLU A 508 19.81 -11.27 -4.12
C GLU A 508 19.21 -10.25 -5.10
N TYR A 509 18.99 -9.04 -4.60
CA TYR A 509 18.47 -7.90 -5.33
C TYR A 509 19.55 -6.86 -5.47
N HIS A 510 19.83 -6.45 -6.69
CA HIS A 510 20.93 -5.56 -7.03
C HIS A 510 20.35 -4.24 -7.53
N LEU A 511 20.51 -3.18 -6.73
CA LEU A 511 20.18 -1.83 -7.15
C LEU A 511 21.32 -1.29 -8.01
N ASN A 512 20.99 -0.98 -9.26
CA ASN A 512 21.90 -0.42 -10.25
C ASN A 512 21.48 1.01 -10.58
N ARG A 513 22.42 1.77 -11.15
CA ARG A 513 22.22 3.17 -11.54
C ARG A 513 22.75 3.40 -12.95
N ILE A 514 22.08 4.24 -13.72
CA ILE A 514 22.50 4.66 -15.06
C ILE A 514 22.56 6.18 -15.15
N ASP A 515 23.66 6.70 -15.70
CA ASP A 515 23.78 8.11 -16.07
C ASP A 515 23.04 8.35 -17.39
N LEU A 516 22.03 9.21 -17.43
CA LEU A 516 21.17 9.38 -18.61
C LEU A 516 21.83 10.17 -19.75
N LYS A 517 22.95 10.85 -19.48
CA LYS A 517 23.70 11.59 -20.49
C LYS A 517 24.66 10.68 -21.24
N THR A 518 25.30 9.76 -20.54
CA THR A 518 26.33 8.86 -21.08
C THR A 518 25.83 7.43 -21.30
N LEU A 519 24.68 7.08 -20.71
CA LEU A 519 24.09 5.75 -20.65
C LEU A 519 25.02 4.69 -20.02
N LYS A 520 26.02 5.12 -19.25
CA LYS A 520 26.91 4.23 -18.50
C LYS A 520 26.23 3.76 -17.23
N ILE A 521 26.40 2.47 -16.94
CA ILE A 521 25.81 1.80 -15.78
C ILE A 521 26.86 1.69 -14.67
N GLU A 522 26.42 1.98 -13.46
CA GLU A 522 27.09 1.66 -12.20
C GLU A 522 26.32 0.48 -11.57
N TYR A 523 26.95 -0.69 -11.59
CA TYR A 523 26.39 -1.91 -11.04
C TYR A 523 26.55 -1.99 -9.53
N ASP A 524 25.63 -2.72 -8.88
CA ASP A 524 25.73 -3.11 -7.46
C ASP A 524 25.95 -1.92 -6.53
N VAL A 525 25.26 -0.80 -6.79
CA VAL A 525 25.29 0.38 -5.91
C VAL A 525 24.89 -0.02 -4.49
N VAL A 526 23.85 -0.85 -4.41
CA VAL A 526 23.45 -1.60 -3.21
C VAL A 526 23.06 -3.01 -3.63
N THR A 527 23.48 -4.00 -2.85
CA THR A 527 22.98 -5.38 -2.94
C THR A 527 22.18 -5.69 -1.67
N CYS A 528 20.98 -6.23 -1.82
CA CYS A 528 20.11 -6.65 -0.74
C CYS A 528 19.81 -8.14 -0.86
N LYS A 529 20.20 -8.93 0.13
CA LYS A 529 19.82 -10.34 0.22
C LYS A 529 18.46 -10.46 0.91
N ALA A 530 17.66 -11.43 0.47
CA ALA A 530 16.34 -11.82 1.01
C ALA A 530 15.19 -10.83 0.80
N ALA A 531 15.44 -9.51 0.78
CA ALA A 531 14.38 -8.51 0.68
C ALA A 531 14.29 -7.87 -0.72
N ASP A 532 13.07 -7.81 -1.26
CA ASP A 532 12.77 -7.03 -2.46
C ASP A 532 13.12 -5.57 -2.26
N ILE A 533 13.73 -4.95 -3.28
CA ILE A 533 13.99 -3.51 -3.32
C ILE A 533 12.88 -2.83 -4.12
N SER A 534 12.26 -1.80 -3.53
CA SER A 534 11.38 -0.85 -4.19
C SER A 534 12.07 0.51 -4.28
N ILE A 535 12.34 0.96 -5.49
CA ILE A 535 12.88 2.29 -5.76
C ILE A 535 11.76 3.29 -5.54
N MET A 536 11.99 4.23 -4.62
CA MET A 536 11.02 5.27 -4.33
C MET A 536 11.36 6.53 -5.14
N ASN A 537 12.65 6.92 -5.26
CA ASN A 537 13.03 8.08 -6.05
C ASN A 537 14.51 8.06 -6.46
N VAL A 538 14.83 8.68 -7.60
CA VAL A 538 16.20 8.98 -8.04
C VAL A 538 16.47 10.48 -8.04
N TYR A 539 17.44 10.92 -7.22
CA TYR A 539 17.79 12.34 -7.09
C TYR A 539 18.75 12.83 -8.19
N ASP A 540 18.84 14.16 -8.36
CA ASP A 540 19.71 14.82 -9.35
C ASP A 540 21.21 14.48 -9.20
N ASP A 541 21.66 14.13 -7.99
CA ASP A 541 23.04 13.70 -7.71
C ASP A 541 23.24 12.18 -7.84
N GLY A 542 22.21 11.48 -8.30
CA GLY A 542 22.18 10.05 -8.53
C GLY A 542 21.95 9.21 -7.29
N SER A 543 21.88 9.79 -6.08
CA SER A 543 21.45 9.03 -4.91
C SER A 543 20.02 8.51 -5.09
N VAL A 544 19.75 7.33 -4.56
CA VAL A 544 18.47 6.63 -4.73
C VAL A 544 17.84 6.41 -3.37
N LEU A 545 16.62 6.90 -3.16
CA LEU A 545 15.79 6.55 -2.01
C LEU A 545 15.06 5.25 -2.33
N PHE A 546 15.23 4.23 -1.49
CA PHE A 546 14.62 2.93 -1.70
C PHE A 546 14.15 2.31 -0.39
N HIS A 547 13.15 1.45 -0.50
CA HIS A 547 12.62 0.62 0.57
C HIS A 547 13.01 -0.84 0.28
N TYR A 548 13.38 -1.58 1.32
CA TYR A 548 13.55 -3.03 1.23
C TYR A 548 12.54 -3.71 2.15
N ASN A 549 11.97 -4.85 1.72
CA ASN A 549 10.95 -5.55 2.49
C ASN A 549 11.02 -7.08 2.34
N TYR A 550 11.45 -7.78 3.39
CA TYR A 550 11.21 -9.22 3.52
C TYR A 550 9.88 -9.47 4.25
N ASN A 551 9.77 -8.94 5.47
CA ASN A 551 8.58 -8.89 6.30
C ASN A 551 8.57 -7.59 7.16
N PRO A 552 7.50 -7.26 7.89
CA PRO A 552 7.43 -6.02 8.68
C PRO A 552 8.53 -5.82 9.74
N SER A 553 9.18 -6.87 10.24
CA SER A 553 10.30 -6.77 11.19
C SER A 553 11.68 -6.76 10.52
N GLU A 554 11.73 -7.07 9.23
CA GLU A 554 12.93 -7.10 8.37
C GLU A 554 12.72 -6.23 7.12
N SER A 555 12.19 -5.03 7.34
CA SER A 555 12.01 -4.00 6.31
C SER A 555 12.72 -2.72 6.72
N GLY A 556 12.82 -1.77 5.79
CA GLY A 556 13.36 -0.46 6.10
C GLY A 556 13.61 0.43 4.88
N VAL A 557 13.88 1.70 5.16
CA VAL A 557 14.16 2.71 4.14
C VAL A 557 15.63 3.10 4.19
N CYS A 558 16.24 3.21 3.02
CA CYS A 558 17.63 3.55 2.83
C CYS A 558 17.79 4.60 1.72
N ILE A 559 18.88 5.34 1.77
CA ILE A 559 19.36 6.15 0.65
C ILE A 559 20.74 5.66 0.21
N SER A 560 20.93 5.41 -1.07
CA SER A 560 22.24 5.05 -1.60
C SER A 560 23.20 6.24 -1.63
N GLY A 561 24.50 5.95 -1.72
CA GLY A 561 25.52 6.95 -1.97
C GLY A 561 25.29 7.69 -3.29
N LYS A 562 25.87 8.88 -3.43
CA LYS A 562 25.80 9.68 -4.66
C LYS A 562 26.47 8.95 -5.83
N ALA A 563 26.14 9.37 -7.05
CA ALA A 563 26.84 8.88 -8.23
C ALA A 563 28.34 9.17 -8.14
N LEU A 564 29.16 8.19 -8.50
CA LEU A 564 30.59 8.39 -8.63
C LEU A 564 30.82 9.37 -9.78
N THR A 565 31.17 10.61 -9.44
CA THR A 565 31.60 11.61 -10.40
C THR A 565 32.94 11.16 -10.96
N LYS A 566 32.94 10.65 -12.20
CA LYS A 566 34.15 10.38 -12.97
C LYS A 566 34.41 11.51 -13.95
#